data_AF-A0A4R6UPT5-F1
#
_entry.id   AF-A0A4R6UPT5-F1
#
_cell.length_a   1.000
_cell.length_b   1.000
_cell.length_c   1.000
_cell.angle_alpha   90.00
_cell.angle_beta   90.00
_cell.angle_gamma   90.00
#
_symmetry.space_group_name_H-M   'P 1'
#
loop_
_entity.id
_entity.type
_entity.pdbx_description
1 polymer ?
#
loop_
_entity_poly.entity_id
_entity_poly.type
_entity_poly.pdbx_seq_one_letter_code
_entity_poly.pdbx_strand_id
1 'polypeptide(L)'
;MRFTSEQRLDDGILEREFTLGEIPGILWTPGSASTPAPLILVGHPGGLRTMYPRLVARARHSAAEGFASATIELPGSGDRPRSAAAEEARADLLRALAAGGPVSDEIVDRLVLPLVEKAVPEWRAALDALLALPEIGGPVGFSGG
;
A
#
# COMPACT_ATOMS: atom_id res chain seq x y z
N MET A 1 8.68 -2.23 12.46
CA MET A 1 8.94 -1.44 11.25
C MET A 1 10.38 -0.93 11.29
N ARG A 2 11.09 -0.94 10.16
CA ARG A 2 12.46 -0.44 10.05
C ARG A 2 12.55 0.43 8.79
N PHE A 3 12.97 1.69 8.93
CA PHE A 3 13.26 2.54 7.79
C PHE A 3 14.54 2.06 7.07
N THR A 4 14.49 2.03 5.75
CA THR A 4 15.57 1.55 4.87
C THR A 4 16.22 2.68 4.09
N SER A 5 15.48 3.76 3.82
CA SER A 5 15.98 4.97 3.20
C SER A 5 15.19 6.17 3.69
N GLU A 6 15.78 7.35 3.54
CA GLU A 6 15.15 8.63 3.86
C GLU A 6 15.61 9.67 2.84
N GLN A 7 14.67 10.43 2.30
CA GLN A 7 14.97 11.57 1.44
C GLN A 7 13.93 12.68 1.62
N ARG A 8 14.38 13.92 1.43
CA ARG A 8 13.48 15.07 1.38
C ARG A 8 13.26 15.47 -0.07
N LEU A 9 11.99 15.53 -0.48
CA LEU A 9 11.59 15.93 -1.81
C LEU A 9 11.63 17.47 -1.95
N ASP A 10 11.62 17.96 -3.19
CA ASP A 10 11.76 19.40 -3.50
C ASP A 10 10.66 20.29 -2.90
N ASP A 11 9.49 19.71 -2.59
CA ASP A 11 8.34 20.35 -1.95
C ASP A 11 8.40 20.27 -0.41
N GLY A 12 9.52 19.80 0.15
CA GLY A 12 9.76 19.70 1.59
C GLY A 12 9.19 18.43 2.22
N ILE A 13 8.50 17.56 1.48
CA ILE A 13 7.98 16.30 2.00
C ILE A 13 9.14 15.37 2.38
N LEU A 14 9.05 14.76 3.55
CA LEU A 14 9.97 13.71 3.97
C LEU A 14 9.40 12.36 3.52
N GLU A 15 10.12 11.70 2.62
CA GLU A 15 9.84 10.34 2.16
C GLU A 15 10.77 9.36 2.88
N ARG A 16 10.20 8.29 3.43
CA ARG A 16 10.93 7.21 4.07
C ARG A 16 10.42 5.88 3.56
N GLU A 17 11.29 5.11 2.91
CA GLU A 17 11.01 3.70 2.64
C GLU A 17 11.22 2.90 3.92
N PHE A 18 10.41 1.87 4.12
CA PHE A 18 10.53 0.99 5.27
C PHE A 18 10.23 -0.46 4.91
N THR A 19 10.61 -1.36 5.81
CA THR A 19 10.09 -2.72 5.87
C THR A 19 9.32 -2.98 7.15
N LEU A 20 8.20 -3.69 7.03
CA LEU A 20 7.47 -4.28 8.15
C LEU A 20 7.63 -5.80 8.08
N GLY A 21 8.61 -6.32 8.82
CA GLY A 21 9.11 -7.67 8.55
C GLY A 21 9.69 -7.72 7.14
N GLU A 22 9.07 -8.51 6.26
CA GLU A 22 9.44 -8.67 4.85
C GLU A 22 8.59 -7.82 3.89
N ILE A 23 7.74 -6.93 4.41
CA ILE A 23 6.78 -6.17 3.60
C ILE A 23 7.36 -4.77 3.33
N PRO A 24 7.71 -4.43 2.08
CA PRO A 24 8.14 -3.09 1.72
C PRO A 24 6.98 -2.09 1.84
N GLY A 25 7.30 -0.87 2.24
CA GLY A 25 6.35 0.25 2.29
C GLY A 25 7.05 1.59 2.16
N ILE A 26 6.25 2.62 1.96
CA ILE A 26 6.72 4.01 1.86
C ILE A 26 5.82 4.88 2.73
N LEU A 27 6.44 5.77 3.49
CA LEU A 27 5.79 6.78 4.31
C LEU A 27 6.21 8.17 3.80
N TRP A 28 5.22 9.02 3.56
CA TRP A 28 5.40 10.44 3.26
C TRP A 28 4.80 11.28 4.37
N THR A 29 5.61 12.17 4.93
CA THR A 29 5.19 13.11 5.98
C THR A 29 5.43 14.56 5.56
N PRO A 30 4.50 15.49 5.84
CA PRO A 30 4.71 16.91 5.59
C PRO A 30 5.94 17.43 6.35
N GLY A 31 6.84 18.16 5.67
CA GLY A 31 8.13 18.57 6.26
C GLY A 31 8.08 19.58 7.40
N SER A 32 6.94 20.25 7.60
CA SER A 32 6.78 21.37 8.54
C SER A 32 5.61 21.16 9.51
N ALA A 33 5.23 19.92 9.80
CA ALA A 33 4.10 19.66 10.68
C ALA A 33 4.46 20.07 12.12
N SER A 34 3.79 21.09 12.64
CA SER A 34 3.90 21.52 14.05
C SER A 34 3.14 20.60 15.01
N THR A 35 2.30 19.73 14.46
CA THR A 35 1.52 18.72 15.17
C THR A 35 1.59 17.38 14.43
N PRO A 36 1.42 16.24 15.11
CA PRO A 36 1.29 14.94 14.45
C PRO A 36 0.18 14.99 13.39
N ALA A 37 0.46 14.44 12.20
CA ALA A 37 -0.43 14.55 11.06
C ALA A 37 -1.42 13.37 11.00
N PRO A 38 -2.69 13.61 10.59
CA PRO A 38 -3.62 12.53 10.24
C PRO A 38 -3.06 11.70 9.09
N LEU A 39 -3.44 10.42 9.06
CA LEU A 39 -2.86 9.44 8.14
C LEU A 39 -3.85 9.04 7.05
N ILE A 40 -3.38 9.02 5.81
CA ILE A 40 -4.07 8.39 4.69
C ILE A 40 -3.30 7.13 4.28
N LEU A 41 -3.92 5.96 4.44
CA LEU A 41 -3.44 4.73 3.85
C LEU A 41 -3.78 4.73 2.35
N VAL A 42 -2.79 4.40 1.52
CA VAL A 42 -2.87 4.54 0.07
C VAL A 42 -2.88 3.16 -0.58
N GLY A 43 -4.04 2.74 -1.09
CA GLY A 43 -4.22 1.54 -1.89
C GLY A 43 -3.64 1.69 -3.30
N HIS A 44 -3.13 0.58 -3.85
CA HIS A 44 -2.55 0.48 -5.19
C HIS A 44 -2.64 -0.97 -5.70
N PRO A 45 -2.56 -1.23 -7.02
CA PRO A 45 -2.75 -2.56 -7.60
C PRO A 45 -1.52 -3.50 -7.48
N GLY A 46 -0.59 -3.22 -6.56
CA GLY A 46 0.69 -3.92 -6.44
C GLY A 46 1.81 -3.29 -7.29
N GLY A 47 3.06 -3.63 -6.97
CA GLY A 47 4.26 -3.18 -7.66
C GLY A 47 4.64 -1.74 -7.32
N LEU A 48 5.07 -1.51 -6.07
CA LEU A 48 5.41 -0.19 -5.54
C LEU A 48 6.35 0.61 -6.44
N ARG A 49 7.41 -0.03 -6.96
CA ARG A 49 8.37 0.64 -7.83
C ARG A 49 7.75 1.14 -9.14
N THR A 50 6.89 0.33 -9.75
CA THR A 50 6.14 0.71 -10.96
C THR A 50 5.11 1.78 -10.66
N MET A 51 4.48 1.71 -9.49
CA MET A 51 3.43 2.64 -9.05
C MET A 51 3.98 3.94 -8.47
N TYR A 52 5.28 4.03 -8.19
CA TYR A 52 5.92 5.15 -7.48
C TYR A 52 5.53 6.53 -8.04
N PRO A 53 5.58 6.81 -9.37
CA PRO A 53 5.20 8.13 -9.89
C PRO A 53 3.76 8.54 -9.55
N ARG A 54 2.83 7.58 -9.50
CA ARG A 54 1.42 7.83 -9.13
C ARG A 54 1.27 7.96 -7.62
N LEU A 55 2.01 7.17 -6.84
CA LEU A 55 1.99 7.20 -5.38
C LEU A 55 2.54 8.52 -4.85
N VAL A 56 3.72 8.95 -5.32
CA VAL A 56 4.33 10.21 -4.88
C VAL A 56 3.47 11.41 -5.26
N ALA A 57 2.81 11.41 -6.43
CA ALA A 57 1.87 12.46 -6.80
C ALA A 57 0.67 12.56 -5.84
N ARG A 58 0.11 11.41 -5.43
CA ARG A 58 -0.97 11.36 -4.43
C ARG A 58 -0.47 11.77 -3.04
N ALA A 59 0.72 11.35 -2.66
CA ALA A 59 1.35 11.72 -1.39
C ALA A 59 1.60 13.23 -1.30
N ARG A 60 2.04 13.85 -2.39
CA ARG A 60 2.18 15.31 -2.53
C ARG A 60 0.87 16.03 -2.31
N HIS A 61 -0.20 15.55 -2.93
CA HIS A 61 -1.53 16.13 -2.73
C HIS A 61 -2.00 16.00 -1.27
N SER A 62 -1.86 14.81 -0.68
CA SER A 62 -2.18 14.59 0.74
C SER A 62 -1.37 15.50 1.67
N ALA A 63 -0.07 15.66 1.42
CA ALA A 63 0.80 16.48 2.24
C ALA A 63 0.50 17.98 2.15
N ALA A 64 0.07 18.47 0.97
CA ALA A 64 -0.40 19.85 0.81
C ALA A 64 -1.65 20.15 1.67
N GLU A 65 -2.48 19.13 1.91
CA GLU A 65 -3.64 19.18 2.79
C GLU A 65 -3.31 18.85 4.26
N GLY A 66 -2.02 18.69 4.60
CA GLY A 66 -1.56 18.44 5.97
C GLY A 66 -1.63 16.98 6.43
N PHE A 67 -1.90 16.03 5.52
CA PHE A 67 -1.94 14.61 5.84
C PHE A 67 -0.58 13.94 5.60
N ALA A 68 -0.21 13.04 6.50
CA ALA A 68 0.75 12.00 6.19
C ALA A 68 0.08 10.95 5.30
N SER A 69 0.87 10.25 4.49
CA SER A 69 0.37 9.13 3.70
C SER A 69 1.33 7.96 3.71
N ALA A 70 0.80 6.74 3.70
CA ALA A 70 1.61 5.54 3.71
C ALA A 70 1.02 4.44 2.84
N THR A 71 1.88 3.57 2.33
CA THR A 71 1.49 2.40 1.55
C THR A 71 2.41 1.22 1.85
N ILE A 72 1.92 0.00 1.64
CA ILE A 72 2.68 -1.25 1.74
C ILE A 72 2.43 -2.12 0.51
N GLU A 73 3.44 -2.86 0.08
CA GLU A 73 3.36 -3.73 -1.09
C GLU A 73 2.38 -4.90 -0.87
N LEU A 74 1.54 -5.18 -1.87
CA LEU A 74 0.51 -6.22 -1.79
C LEU A 74 1.09 -7.63 -1.77
N PRO A 75 0.40 -8.61 -1.16
CA PRO A 75 0.81 -10.01 -1.21
C PRO A 75 1.09 -10.47 -2.65
N GLY A 76 2.26 -11.08 -2.87
CA GLY A 76 2.67 -11.59 -4.19
C GLY A 76 2.88 -10.52 -5.25
N SER A 77 3.08 -9.26 -4.87
CA SER A 77 3.38 -8.15 -5.79
C SER A 77 4.78 -7.60 -5.57
N GLY A 78 5.30 -6.87 -6.56
CA GLY A 78 6.66 -6.33 -6.52
C GLY A 78 7.69 -7.43 -6.29
N ASP A 79 8.54 -7.23 -5.27
CA ASP A 79 9.59 -8.16 -4.87
C ASP A 79 9.10 -9.23 -3.87
N ARG A 80 7.80 -9.24 -3.52
CA ARG A 80 7.25 -10.22 -2.58
C ARG A 80 7.07 -11.59 -3.26
N PRO A 81 7.30 -12.71 -2.54
CA PRO A 81 7.14 -14.05 -3.10
C PRO A 81 5.77 -14.29 -3.73
N ARG A 82 5.77 -14.81 -4.97
CA ARG A 82 4.56 -15.15 -5.71
C ARG A 82 3.89 -16.41 -5.14
N SER A 83 2.56 -16.43 -5.21
CA SER A 83 1.76 -17.62 -4.90
C SER A 83 1.35 -18.30 -6.21
N ALA A 84 1.80 -19.53 -6.43
CA ALA A 84 1.43 -20.30 -7.62
C ALA A 84 -0.09 -20.42 -7.78
N ALA A 85 -0.81 -20.68 -6.68
CA ALA A 85 -2.28 -20.78 -6.69
C ALA A 85 -2.95 -19.44 -7.07
N ALA A 86 -2.42 -18.30 -6.60
CA ALA A 86 -2.97 -16.99 -6.94
C ALA A 86 -2.67 -16.61 -8.40
N GLU A 87 -1.50 -16.97 -8.92
CA GLU A 87 -1.16 -16.77 -10.34
C GLU A 87 -2.04 -17.64 -11.26
N GLU A 88 -2.30 -18.89 -10.88
CA GLU A 88 -3.21 -19.78 -11.60
C GLU A 88 -4.64 -19.21 -11.62
N ALA A 89 -5.18 -18.82 -10.46
CA ALA A 89 -6.51 -18.23 -10.37
C ALA A 89 -6.62 -16.91 -11.15
N ARG A 90 -5.55 -16.10 -11.17
CA ARG A 90 -5.47 -14.90 -12.00
C ARG A 90 -5.50 -15.24 -13.49
N ALA A 91 -4.81 -16.29 -13.91
CA ALA A 91 -4.84 -16.74 -15.30
C ALA A 91 -6.23 -17.25 -15.72
N ASP A 92 -6.93 -17.97 -14.83
CA ASP A 92 -8.33 -18.37 -15.02
C ASP A 92 -9.25 -17.15 -15.17
N LEU A 93 -9.11 -16.15 -14.29
CA LEU A 93 -9.85 -14.89 -14.37
C LEU A 93 -9.65 -14.20 -15.72
N LEU A 94 -8.40 -14.07 -16.17
CA LEU A 94 -8.08 -13.43 -17.45
C LEU A 94 -8.67 -14.21 -18.64
N ARG A 95 -8.68 -15.54 -18.60
CA ARG A 95 -9.33 -16.37 -19.63
C ARG A 95 -10.83 -16.15 -19.69
N ALA A 96 -11.51 -16.12 -18.53
CA ALA A 96 -12.95 -15.89 -18.46
C ALA A 96 -13.32 -14.51 -19.04
N LEU A 97 -12.57 -13.48 -18.67
CA LEU A 97 -12.76 -12.11 -19.18
C LEU A 97 -12.52 -12.03 -20.70
N ALA A 98 -11.46 -12.67 -21.21
CA ALA A 98 -11.15 -12.68 -22.63
C ALA A 98 -12.23 -13.40 -23.47
N ALA A 99 -12.91 -14.40 -22.89
CA ALA A 99 -14.02 -15.09 -23.52
C ALA A 99 -15.35 -14.30 -23.47
N GLY A 100 -15.39 -13.15 -22.78
CA GLY A 100 -16.62 -12.38 -22.55
C GLY A 100 -17.65 -13.10 -21.68
N GLY A 101 -17.24 -14.15 -20.97
CA GLY A 101 -18.08 -14.94 -20.08
C GLY A 101 -18.13 -14.38 -18.66
N PRO A 102 -19.06 -14.86 -17.81
CA PRO A 102 -19.08 -14.50 -16.40
C PRO A 102 -17.85 -15.04 -15.68
N VAL A 103 -17.35 -14.28 -14.70
CA VAL A 103 -16.36 -14.77 -13.73
C VAL A 103 -17.11 -15.60 -12.69
N SER A 104 -16.71 -16.84 -12.47
CA SER A 104 -17.34 -17.71 -11.48
C SER A 104 -16.91 -17.34 -10.05
N ASP A 105 -17.80 -17.60 -9.09
CA ASP A 105 -17.50 -17.44 -7.66
C ASP A 105 -16.27 -18.26 -7.25
N GLU A 106 -16.06 -19.43 -7.84
CA GLU A 106 -14.87 -20.26 -7.58
C GLU A 106 -13.55 -19.54 -7.94
N ILE A 107 -13.51 -18.83 -9.08
CA ILE A 107 -12.34 -18.05 -9.48
C ILE A 107 -12.11 -16.90 -8.49
N VAL A 108 -13.19 -16.25 -8.07
CA VAL A 108 -13.14 -15.17 -7.06
C VAL A 108 -12.63 -15.71 -5.75
N ASP A 109 -13.15 -16.83 -5.25
CA ASP A 109 -12.76 -17.42 -3.98
C ASP A 109 -11.29 -17.84 -3.97
N ARG A 110 -10.83 -18.51 -5.02
CA ARG A 110 -9.43 -18.95 -5.16
C ARG A 110 -8.44 -17.79 -5.29
N LEU A 111 -8.87 -16.65 -5.82
CA LEU A 111 -8.01 -15.48 -6.02
C LEU A 111 -8.09 -14.50 -4.84
N VAL A 112 -9.28 -14.06 -4.47
CA VAL A 112 -9.52 -12.95 -3.56
C VAL A 112 -9.38 -13.36 -2.11
N LEU A 113 -9.98 -14.49 -1.68
CA LEU A 113 -9.97 -14.86 -0.26
C LEU A 113 -8.54 -15.03 0.29
N PRO A 114 -7.62 -15.78 -0.34
CA PRO A 114 -6.25 -15.89 0.17
C PRO A 114 -5.49 -14.57 0.19
N LEU A 115 -5.77 -13.67 -0.77
CA LEU A 115 -5.16 -12.35 -0.79
C LEU A 115 -5.67 -11.48 0.36
N VAL A 116 -6.98 -11.52 0.65
CA VAL A 116 -7.59 -10.77 1.76
C VAL A 116 -7.12 -11.32 3.10
N GLU A 117 -7.12 -12.64 3.28
CA GLU A 117 -6.64 -13.32 4.49
C GLU A 117 -5.22 -12.91 4.86
N LYS A 118 -4.37 -12.66 3.86
CA LYS A 118 -3.00 -12.18 4.05
C LYS A 118 -2.91 -10.66 4.17
N ALA A 119 -3.59 -9.90 3.32
CA ALA A 119 -3.46 -8.45 3.28
C ALA A 119 -4.06 -7.76 4.52
N VAL A 120 -5.18 -8.26 5.06
CA VAL A 120 -5.85 -7.64 6.22
C VAL A 120 -4.95 -7.58 7.47
N PRO A 121 -4.34 -8.68 7.94
CA PRO A 121 -3.44 -8.62 9.10
C PRO A 121 -2.19 -7.78 8.82
N GLU A 122 -1.68 -7.77 7.58
CA GLU A 122 -0.53 -6.95 7.18
C GLU A 122 -0.85 -5.45 7.26
N TRP A 123 -2.01 -5.02 6.75
CA TRP A 123 -2.46 -3.64 6.87
C TRP A 123 -2.74 -3.24 8.32
N ARG A 124 -3.28 -4.13 9.14
CA ARG A 124 -3.46 -3.87 10.59
C ARG A 124 -2.11 -3.64 11.28
N ALA A 125 -1.14 -4.53 11.04
CA ALA A 125 0.19 -4.39 11.62
C ALA A 125 0.92 -3.12 11.11
N ALA A 126 0.71 -2.74 9.85
CA ALA A 126 1.24 -1.49 9.31
C ALA A 126 0.59 -0.28 9.98
N LEU A 127 -0.73 -0.30 10.16
CA LEU A 127 -1.46 0.76 10.85
C LEU A 127 -0.96 0.93 12.29
N ASP A 128 -0.84 -0.17 13.05
CA ASP A 128 -0.31 -0.15 14.42
C ASP A 128 1.11 0.44 14.46
N ALA A 129 1.98 0.03 13.54
CA ALA A 129 3.36 0.51 13.47
C ALA A 129 3.47 1.99 13.07
N LEU A 130 2.60 2.46 12.17
CA LEU A 130 2.55 3.85 11.73
C LEU A 130 1.99 4.78 12.82
N LEU A 131 0.95 4.34 13.53
CA LEU A 131 0.36 5.10 14.64
C LEU A 131 1.27 5.17 15.88
N ALA A 132 2.28 4.30 15.97
CA ALA A 132 3.32 4.38 16.99
C ALA A 132 4.37 5.48 16.72
N LEU A 133 4.38 6.08 15.52
CA LEU A 133 5.30 7.16 15.18
C LEU A 133 4.83 8.48 15.79
N PRO A 134 5.71 9.25 16.45
CA PRO A 134 5.33 10.50 17.11
C PRO A 134 4.81 11.58 16.16
N GLU A 135 5.20 11.53 14.88
CA GLU A 135 4.77 12.47 13.83
C GLU A 135 3.41 12.14 13.20
N ILE A 136 2.79 11.01 13.59
CA ILE A 136 1.47 10.58 13.10
C ILE A 136 0.47 10.63 14.25
N GLY A 137 -0.71 11.20 14.01
CA GLY A 137 -1.78 11.24 15.01
C GLY A 137 -3.11 11.70 14.44
N GLY A 138 -4.19 11.52 15.21
CA GLY A 138 -5.53 11.86 14.75
C GLY A 138 -6.19 10.75 13.89
N PRO A 139 -7.21 11.09 13.08
CA PRO A 139 -7.97 10.10 12.32
C PRO A 139 -7.17 9.48 11.19
N VAL A 140 -7.60 8.29 10.78
CA VAL A 140 -7.01 7.54 9.67
C VAL A 140 -8.05 7.34 8.56
N GLY A 141 -7.67 7.66 7.33
CA GLY A 141 -8.44 7.39 6.12
C GLY A 141 -7.78 6.33 5.25
N PHE A 142 -8.56 5.74 4.33
CA PHE A 142 -8.05 4.84 3.29
C PHE A 142 -8.46 5.39 1.92
N SER A 143 -7.53 5.49 0.99
CA SER A 143 -7.74 6.03 -0.35
C SER A 143 -7.22 5.08 -1.43
N GLY A 144 -8.07 4.75 -2.39
CA GLY A 144 -7.75 3.87 -3.51
C GLY A 144 -8.21 2.44 -3.32
N GLY A 145 -8.52 1.77 -4.43
CA GLY A 145 -8.90 0.36 -4.55
C GLY A 145 -8.39 -0.17 -5.88
#